data_AF-A0A967SSK2-F1
#
_entry.id   AF-A0A967SSK2-F1
#
_cell.length_a   1.000
_cell.length_b   1.000
_cell.length_c   1.000
_cell.angle_alpha   90.00
_cell.angle_beta   90.00
_cell.angle_gamma   90.00
#
_symmetry.space_group_name_H-M   'P 1'
#
loop_
_entity.id
_entity.type
_entity.pdbx_description
1 polymer ?
#
loop_
_entity_poly.entity_id
_entity_poly.type
_entity_poly.pdbx_seq_one_letter_code
_entity_poly.pdbx_strand_id
1 'polypeptide(L)' 'FDTFSYPDLETLRAQASPPFDGLAAYDMEVASFTQGGAGTRVRVEAVSPAYFDVLGAGSALGRTFVR' A
#
# COMPACT_ATOMS: atom_id res chain seq x y z
N PHE A 1 1.02 -21.05 0.52
CA PHE A 1 0.85 -19.59 0.53
C PHE A 1 1.73 -19.09 1.64
N ASP A 2 2.79 -18.37 1.28
CA ASP A 2 3.68 -17.75 2.24
C ASP A 2 2.94 -16.50 2.75
N THR A 3 2.56 -16.49 4.02
CA THR A 3 1.76 -15.41 4.59
C THR A 3 2.69 -14.25 4.92
N PHE A 4 2.99 -13.41 3.93
CA PHE A 4 3.74 -12.18 4.17
C PHE A 4 2.87 -11.22 5.00
N SER A 5 3.39 -10.80 6.14
CA SER A 5 2.67 -9.98 7.10
C SER A 5 3.35 -8.63 7.32
N TYR A 6 2.65 -7.72 8.00
CA TYR A 6 3.22 -6.42 8.33
C TYR A 6 4.52 -6.52 9.18
N PRO A 7 4.63 -7.40 10.19
CA PRO A 7 5.90 -7.66 10.88
C PRO A 7 7.05 -8.09 9.95
N ASP A 8 6.77 -8.86 8.90
CA ASP A 8 7.81 -9.28 7.94
C ASP A 8 8.31 -8.09 7.12
N LEU A 9 7.40 -7.17 6.75
CA LEU A 9 7.77 -5.91 6.10
C LEU A 9 8.71 -5.06 6.97
N GLU A 10 8.42 -4.91 8.27
CA GLU A 10 9.28 -4.14 9.17
C GLU A 10 10.65 -4.80 9.33
N THR A 11 10.67 -6.13 9.43
CA THR A 11 11.91 -6.91 9.49
C THR A 11 12.75 -6.73 8.22
N LEU A 12 12.11 -6.81 7.05
CA LEU A 12 12.76 -6.60 5.76
C LEU A 12 13.27 -5.15 5.62
N ARG A 13 12.49 -4.16 6.04
CA ARG A 13 12.90 -2.75 6.03
C ARG A 13 14.14 -2.51 6.89
N ALA A 14 14.21 -3.11 8.07
CA ALA A 14 15.37 -3.01 8.95
C ALA A 14 16.63 -3.63 8.33
N GLN A 15 16.49 -4.70 7.56
CA GLN A 15 17.60 -5.37 6.88
C GLN A 15 18.01 -4.70 5.55
N ALA A 16 17.08 -4.02 4.88
CA ALA A 16 17.29 -3.43 3.56
C ALA A 16 18.14 -2.13 3.57
N SER A 17 18.48 -1.58 4.74
CA SER A 17 19.29 -0.36 4.86
C SER A 17 20.79 -0.65 4.72
N PRO A 18 21.58 0.23 4.09
CA PRO A 18 21.67 0.57 2.65
C PRO A 18 21.86 -0.67 1.73
N PRO A 19 21.51 -0.61 0.42
CA PRO A 19 21.53 0.58 -0.45
C PRO A 19 20.17 1.17 -0.86
N PHE A 20 19.05 0.73 -0.28
CA PHE A 20 17.72 1.18 -0.72
C PHE A 20 17.25 2.44 0.03
N ASP A 21 16.75 3.43 -0.71
CA ASP A 21 16.20 4.67 -0.16
C ASP A 21 14.79 4.50 0.43
N GLY A 22 14.10 3.40 0.12
CA GLY A 22 12.77 3.11 0.62
C GLY A 22 12.28 1.71 0.29
N LEU A 23 11.31 1.23 1.07
CA LEU A 23 10.66 -0.07 0.88
C LEU A 23 9.16 0.05 1.18
N ALA A 24 8.35 -0.47 0.26
CA ALA A 24 6.90 -0.54 0.39
C ALA A 24 6.40 -1.95 0.01
N ALA A 25 5.32 -2.38 0.65
CA ALA A 25 4.54 -3.54 0.26
C ALA A 25 3.16 -3.12 -0.27
N TYR A 26 2.62 -3.93 -1.17
CA TYR A 26 1.24 -3.83 -1.62
C TYR A 26 0.68 -5.23 -1.91
N ASP A 27 -0.64 -5.35 -1.86
CA ASP A 27 -1.38 -6.51 -2.35
C ASP A 27 -2.60 -6.05 -3.16
N MET A 28 -2.91 -6.77 -4.24
CA MET A 28 -3.99 -6.42 -5.16
C MET A 28 -5.21 -7.30 -4.92
N GLU A 29 -6.36 -6.65 -4.72
CA GLU A 29 -7.63 -7.34 -4.51
C GLU A 29 -8.73 -6.80 -5.43
N VAL A 30 -9.82 -7.56 -5.55
CA VAL A 30 -11.05 -7.10 -6.19
C VAL A 30 -12.12 -6.90 -5.11
N ALA A 31 -12.47 -5.64 -4.87
CA ALA A 31 -13.48 -5.26 -3.89
C ALA A 31 -14.81 -4.90 -4.55
N SER A 32 -15.91 -5.09 -3.81
CA SER A 32 -17.22 -4.53 -4.17
C SER A 32 -17.33 -3.10 -3.65
N PHE A 33 -17.54 -2.14 -4.54
CA PHE A 33 -17.76 -0.74 -4.21
C PHE A 33 -19.21 -0.37 -4.50
N THR A 34 -19.90 0.18 -3.50
CA THR A 34 -21.29 0.61 -3.63
C THR A 34 -21.40 2.12 -3.42
N GLN A 35 -21.98 2.81 -4.39
CA GLN A 35 -22.27 4.25 -4.30
C GLN A 35 -23.67 4.52 -4.85
N GLY A 36 -24.50 5.24 -4.09
CA GLY A 36 -25.85 5.62 -4.53
C GLY A 36 -26.78 4.42 -4.84
N GLY A 37 -26.54 3.26 -4.23
CA GLY A 37 -27.34 2.04 -4.44
C GLY A 37 -26.90 1.16 -5.61
N ALA A 38 -25.92 1.58 -6.43
CA ALA A 38 -25.32 0.75 -7.47
C ALA A 38 -24.00 0.14 -6.97
N GLY A 39 -23.84 -1.18 -7.14
CA GLY A 39 -22.62 -1.91 -6.82
C GLY A 39 -21.78 -2.19 -8.07
N THR A 40 -20.46 -1.97 -7.98
CA THR A 40 -19.48 -2.31 -9.02
C THR A 40 -18.27 -3.02 -8.42
N ARG A 41 -17.56 -3.81 -9.23
CA ARG A 41 -16.30 -4.43 -8.82
C ARG A 41 -15.14 -3.53 -9.23
N VAL A 42 -14.30 -3.19 -8.26
CA VAL A 42 -13.11 -2.35 -8.48
C VAL A 42 -11.86 -3.11 -8.06
N ARG A 43 -10.75 -2.83 -8.74
CA ARG A 43 -9.43 -3.26 -8.27
C ARG A 43 -8.97 -2.29 -7.20
N VAL A 44 -8.47 -2.83 -6.10
CA VAL A 44 -7.93 -2.07 -4.98
C VAL A 44 -6.55 -2.61 -4.62
N GLU A 45 -5.74 -1.76 -4.01
CA GLU A 45 -4.45 -2.13 -3.47
C GLU A 45 -4.46 -1.87 -1.97
N ALA A 46 -4.17 -2.89 -1.17
CA ALA A 46 -3.81 -2.73 0.22
C ALA A 46 -2.32 -2.39 0.27
N VAL A 47 -1.96 -1.19 0.73
CA VAL A 47 -0.58 -0.68 0.63
C VAL A 47 0.00 -0.32 2.00
N SER A 48 1.31 -0.45 2.15
CA SER A 48 2.04 0.06 3.31
C SER A 48 2.17 1.60 3.26
N PRO A 49 2.37 2.28 4.42
CA PRO A 49 2.41 3.75 4.47
C PRO A 49 3.44 4.41 3.53
N ALA A 50 4.59 3.77 3.31
CA ALA A 50 5.66 4.31 2.47
C ALA A 50 5.39 4.20 0.95
N TYR A 51 4.29 3.57 0.52
CA TYR A 51 4.02 3.26 -0.88
C TYR A 51 4.03 4.50 -1.79
N PHE A 52 3.32 5.55 -1.39
CA PHE A 52 3.23 6.78 -2.19
C PHE A 52 4.56 7.53 -2.24
N ASP A 53 5.33 7.54 -1.14
CA ASP A 53 6.66 8.16 -1.08
C ASP A 53 7.65 7.43 -1.99
N VAL A 54 7.64 6.09 -1.99
CA VAL A 54 8.49 5.27 -2.87
C VAL A 54 8.14 5.49 -4.34
N LEU A 55 6.86 5.69 -4.67
CA LEU A 55 6.42 5.99 -6.03
C LEU A 55 6.60 7.46 -6.42
N GLY A 56 6.95 8.36 -5.49
CA GLY A 56 7.00 9.80 -5.73
C GLY A 56 5.63 10.40 -6.08
N ALA A 57 4.55 9.78 -5.62
CA ALA A 57 3.18 10.14 -5.98
C ALA A 57 2.51 10.98 -4.87
N GLY A 58 1.93 12.12 -5.25
CA GLY A 58 1.12 12.95 -4.35
C GLY A 58 -0.38 12.72 -4.52
N SER A 59 -1.17 13.04 -3.48
CA SER A 59 -2.62 13.04 -3.58
C SER A 59 -3.12 14.31 -4.28
N ALA A 60 -3.86 14.17 -5.38
CA ALA A 60 -4.52 15.30 -6.02
C ALA A 60 -5.64 15.92 -5.14
N LEU A 61 -6.26 15.11 -4.28
CA LEU A 61 -7.28 15.52 -3.32
C LEU A 61 -7.02 14.83 -1.97
N GLY A 62 -7.22 15.56 -0.88
CA GLY A 62 -7.11 15.00 0.47
C GLY A 62 -5.67 14.83 0.95
N ARG A 63 -5.39 13.69 1.59
CA ARG A 63 -4.08 13.33 2.18
C ARG A 63 -3.77 11.85 1.95
N THR A 64 -2.50 11.52 1.86
CA THR A 64 -2.00 10.14 1.97
C THR A 64 -1.88 9.74 3.45
N PHE A 65 -1.21 8.63 3.75
CA PHE A 65 -0.94 8.21 5.13
C PHE A 65 -0.17 9.29 5.89
N VAL A 66 -0.63 9.62 7.09
CA VAL A 66 0.09 10.51 8.01
C VAL A 66 1.12 9.70 8.77
N ARG A 67 2.36 10.20 8.79
CA ARG A 67 3.50 9.60 9.47
C ARG A 67 3.43 9.82 10.99
#